data_AF-A0A6N8NN11-F1
#
_entry.id   AF-A0A6N8NN11-F1
#
_cell.length_a   1.000
_cell.length_b   1.000
_cell.length_c   1.000
_cell.angle_alpha   90.00
_cell.angle_beta   90.00
_cell.angle_gamma   90.00
#
_symmetry.space_group_name_H-M   'P 1'
#
loop_
_entity.id
_entity.type
_entity.pdbx_description
1 polymer ?
#
loop_
_entity_poly.entity_id
_entity_poly.type
_entity_poly.pdbx_seq_one_letter_code
_entity_poly.pdbx_strand_id
1 'polypeptide(L)'
;MFQNGVNISFYSFIAKATVFLCGPLTLLLISHKLSTEEIAFYYTFFNLIALQQLVELGLGFTLKQCISHAYKIENDVWLYDSKKIVKSYIQFGLYWFIGVSCIIIFVVGPLGLIYYGDYEGSIKWQGAWLGTVGVLAFSIILVPIQIAIEATQNQIAIYRCQVIYSLKNSLIL
;
A
#
# COMPACT_ATOMS: atom_id res chain seq x y z
N MET A 1 6.70 14.35 -26.99
CA MET A 1 5.67 14.50 -25.93
C MET A 1 4.53 13.46 -26.08
N PHE A 2 3.94 13.29 -27.27
CA PHE A 2 2.86 12.29 -27.52
C PHE A 2 3.27 10.82 -27.37
N GLN A 3 4.50 10.44 -27.75
CA GLN A 3 5.01 9.06 -27.65
C GLN A 3 5.14 8.58 -26.19
N ASN A 4 5.45 9.50 -25.25
CA ASN A 4 5.50 9.16 -23.83
C ASN A 4 4.09 8.91 -23.27
N GLY A 5 3.08 9.68 -23.71
CA GLY A 5 1.69 9.50 -23.27
C GLY A 5 1.09 8.13 -23.63
N VAL A 6 1.42 7.59 -24.80
CA VAL A 6 0.95 6.26 -25.23
C VAL A 6 1.60 5.15 -24.40
N ASN A 7 2.91 5.23 -24.15
CA ASN A 7 3.62 4.26 -23.30
C ASN A 7 3.08 4.28 -21.87
N ILE A 8 2.85 5.48 -21.33
CA ILE A 8 2.23 5.74 -20.03
C ILE A 8 0.88 5.03 -19.90
N SER A 9 -0.03 5.27 -20.86
CA SER A 9 -1.36 4.65 -20.88
C SER A 9 -1.28 3.13 -21.01
N PHE A 10 -0.32 2.62 -21.77
CA PHE A 10 -0.10 1.18 -21.96
C PHE A 10 0.37 0.48 -20.67
N TYR A 11 1.33 1.07 -19.93
CA TYR A 11 1.75 0.54 -18.63
C TYR A 11 0.62 0.56 -17.59
N SER A 12 -0.16 1.65 -17.55
CA SER A 12 -1.35 1.74 -16.69
C SER A 12 -2.41 0.70 -17.04
N PHE A 13 -2.63 0.46 -18.33
CA PHE A 13 -3.58 -0.54 -18.80
C PHE A 13 -3.16 -1.95 -18.39
N ILE A 14 -1.89 -2.32 -18.62
CA ILE A 14 -1.34 -3.63 -18.22
C ILE A 14 -1.47 -3.82 -16.71
N ALA A 15 -1.06 -2.82 -15.91
CA ALA A 15 -1.16 -2.90 -14.45
C ALA A 15 -2.60 -3.14 -13.97
N LYS A 16 -3.58 -2.43 -14.55
CA LYS A 16 -5.00 -2.61 -14.21
C LYS A 16 -5.55 -3.95 -14.70
N ALA A 17 -5.15 -4.40 -15.88
CA ALA A 17 -5.53 -5.71 -16.42
C ALA A 17 -4.98 -6.85 -15.55
N THR A 18 -3.74 -6.74 -15.07
CA THR A 18 -3.14 -7.71 -14.13
C THR A 18 -3.95 -7.79 -12.84
N VAL A 19 -4.32 -6.67 -12.22
CA VAL A 19 -5.15 -6.69 -11.00
C VAL A 19 -6.54 -7.28 -11.27
N PHE A 20 -7.16 -6.91 -12.40
CA PHE A 20 -8.47 -7.41 -12.79
C PHE A 20 -8.50 -8.93 -13.04
N LEU A 21 -7.43 -9.48 -13.61
CA LEU A 21 -7.31 -10.92 -13.87
C LEU A 21 -6.85 -11.69 -12.63
N CYS A 22 -5.86 -11.18 -11.90
CA CYS A 22 -5.33 -11.84 -10.71
C CYS A 22 -6.37 -11.95 -9.62
N GLY A 23 -7.17 -10.91 -9.35
CA GLY A 23 -8.12 -10.93 -8.22
C GLY A 23 -9.10 -12.11 -8.24
N PRO A 24 -9.88 -12.32 -9.32
CA PRO A 24 -10.77 -13.47 -9.45
C PRO A 24 -10.02 -14.81 -9.48
N LEU A 25 -8.83 -14.86 -10.10
CA LEU A 25 -8.01 -16.07 -10.16
C LEU A 25 -7.52 -16.48 -8.77
N THR A 26 -7.06 -15.54 -7.94
CA THR A 26 -6.64 -15.87 -6.57
C THR A 26 -7.85 -16.29 -5.74
N LEU A 27 -8.99 -15.62 -5.90
CA LEU A 27 -10.23 -16.00 -5.21
C LEU A 27 -10.67 -17.45 -5.54
N LEU A 28 -10.55 -17.86 -6.82
CA LEU A 28 -10.83 -19.22 -7.27
C LEU A 28 -9.83 -20.23 -6.69
N LEU A 29 -8.54 -19.90 -6.69
CA LEU A 29 -7.49 -20.74 -6.11
C LEU A 29 -7.70 -20.93 -4.61
N ILE A 30 -8.03 -19.84 -3.88
CA ILE A 30 -8.32 -19.86 -2.46
C ILE A 30 -9.53 -20.76 -2.18
N SER A 31 -10.63 -20.55 -2.90
CA SER A 31 -11.87 -21.31 -2.71
C SER A 31 -11.70 -22.81 -3.03
N HIS A 32 -10.77 -23.18 -3.91
CA HIS A 32 -10.51 -24.59 -4.24
C HIS A 32 -9.47 -25.24 -3.29
N LYS A 33 -8.52 -24.47 -2.75
CA LYS A 33 -7.38 -25.01 -1.99
C LYS A 33 -7.57 -24.96 -0.48
N LEU A 34 -8.31 -23.98 0.03
CA LEU A 34 -8.52 -23.81 1.47
C LEU A 34 -9.78 -24.54 1.93
N SER A 35 -9.70 -25.09 3.14
CA SER A 35 -10.86 -25.58 3.87
C SER A 35 -11.77 -24.42 4.32
N THR A 36 -13.03 -24.74 4.66
CA THR A 36 -14.01 -23.75 5.14
C THR A 36 -13.50 -22.96 6.34
N GLU A 37 -12.74 -23.60 7.24
CA GLU A 37 -12.17 -22.95 8.42
C GLU A 37 -11.03 -21.97 8.03
N GLU A 38 -10.11 -22.37 7.13
CA GLU A 38 -9.01 -21.51 6.67
C GLU A 38 -9.52 -20.27 5.90
N ILE A 39 -10.62 -20.43 5.15
CA ILE A 39 -11.26 -19.32 4.42
C ILE A 39 -11.76 -18.24 5.40
N ALA A 40 -12.29 -18.62 6.57
CA ALA A 40 -12.76 -17.66 7.57
C ALA A 40 -11.60 -16.80 8.13
N PHE A 41 -10.44 -17.40 8.38
CA PHE A 41 -9.22 -16.67 8.76
C PHE A 41 -8.76 -15.75 7.64
N TYR A 42 -8.69 -16.26 6.40
CA TYR A 42 -8.28 -15.46 5.24
C TYR A 42 -9.13 -14.20 5.09
N TYR A 43 -10.46 -14.30 5.16
CA TYR A 43 -11.33 -13.13 5.04
C TYR A 43 -11.14 -12.11 6.17
N THR A 44 -10.82 -12.57 7.37
CA THR A 44 -10.51 -11.66 8.48
C THR A 44 -9.21 -10.90 8.21
N PHE A 45 -8.19 -11.58 7.69
CA PHE A 45 -6.92 -10.95 7.32
C PHE A 45 -7.12 -9.97 6.16
N PHE A 46 -7.89 -10.37 5.14
CA PHE A 46 -8.21 -9.54 3.99
C PHE A 46 -8.96 -8.25 4.38
N ASN A 47 -9.96 -8.36 5.26
CA ASN A 47 -10.69 -7.19 5.76
C ASN A 47 -9.77 -6.21 6.48
N LEU A 48 -8.75 -6.71 7.18
CA LEU A 48 -7.78 -5.87 7.86
C LEU A 48 -6.89 -5.10 6.87
N ILE A 49 -6.46 -5.76 5.81
CA ILE A 49 -5.71 -5.13 4.71
C ILE A 49 -6.56 -4.04 4.04
N ALA A 50 -7.84 -4.31 3.78
CA ALA A 50 -8.76 -3.33 3.21
C ALA A 50 -8.96 -2.11 4.12
N LEU A 51 -9.08 -2.34 5.44
CA LEU A 51 -9.20 -1.25 6.41
C LEU A 51 -7.94 -0.38 6.42
N GLN A 52 -6.75 -0.97 6.37
CA GLN A 52 -5.50 -0.22 6.26
C GLN A 52 -5.49 0.67 5.01
N GLN A 53 -5.87 0.15 3.85
CA GLN A 53 -5.93 0.93 2.61
C GLN A 53 -6.86 2.15 2.75
N LEU A 54 -8.01 1.98 3.41
CA LEU A 54 -8.93 3.09 3.66
C LEU A 54 -8.30 4.19 4.51
N VAL A 55 -7.58 3.80 5.57
CA VAL A 55 -6.86 4.74 6.45
C VAL A 55 -5.75 5.48 5.69
N GLU A 56 -5.03 4.78 4.81
CA GLU A 56 -3.96 5.36 3.98
C GLU A 56 -4.50 6.40 2.98
N LEU A 57 -5.67 6.16 2.40
CA LEU A 57 -6.27 7.05 1.39
C LEU A 57 -6.58 8.45 1.93
N GLY A 58 -6.94 8.59 3.20
CA GLY A 58 -7.28 9.88 3.81
C GLY A 58 -6.08 10.84 3.85
N LEU A 59 -5.13 10.57 4.74
CA LEU A 59 -3.95 11.44 4.89
C LEU A 59 -3.04 11.39 3.66
N GLY A 60 -2.92 10.23 3.02
CA GLY A 60 -2.05 10.07 1.85
C GLY A 60 -2.45 10.98 0.70
N PHE A 61 -3.75 11.13 0.44
CA PHE A 61 -4.26 12.04 -0.58
C PHE A 61 -3.97 13.51 -0.24
N THR A 62 -4.22 13.93 1.01
CA THR A 62 -3.94 15.30 1.45
C THR A 62 -2.45 15.63 1.35
N LEU A 63 -1.58 14.75 1.83
CA LEU A 63 -0.12 14.92 1.74
C LEU A 63 0.35 15.06 0.30
N LYS A 64 -0.16 14.19 -0.59
CA LYS A 64 0.14 14.24 -2.02
C LYS A 64 -0.21 15.61 -2.61
N GLN A 65 -1.42 16.10 -2.33
CA GLN A 65 -1.89 17.39 -2.81
C GLN A 65 -1.03 18.56 -2.29
N CYS A 66 -0.70 18.55 -1.00
CA CYS A 66 0.15 19.57 -0.38
C CYS A 66 1.56 19.59 -0.99
N ILE A 67 2.17 18.42 -1.20
CA ILE A 67 3.50 18.30 -1.81
C ILE A 67 3.46 18.78 -3.26
N SER A 68 2.47 18.36 -4.05
CA SER A 68 2.36 18.79 -5.46
C SER A 68 2.18 20.30 -5.58
N HIS A 69 1.45 20.94 -4.67
CA HIS A 69 1.30 22.40 -4.68
C HIS A 69 2.57 23.13 -4.21
N ALA A 70 3.29 22.56 -3.25
CA ALA A 70 4.54 23.11 -2.76
C ALA A 70 5.72 22.91 -3.73
N TYR A 71 5.66 21.89 -4.59
CA TYR A 71 6.69 21.57 -5.57
C TYR A 71 6.69 22.60 -6.71
N LYS A 72 7.73 23.44 -6.75
CA LYS A 72 7.88 24.52 -7.74
C LYS A 72 9.26 24.44 -8.39
N ILE A 73 9.26 24.39 -9.72
CA ILE A 73 10.44 24.44 -10.56
C ILE A 73 10.38 25.75 -11.36
N GLU A 74 11.49 26.48 -11.38
CA GLU A 74 11.65 27.69 -12.19
C GLU A 74 12.95 27.55 -12.99
N ASN A 75 12.88 27.74 -14.32
CA ASN A 75 14.03 27.55 -15.23
C ASN A 75 14.76 26.20 -15.05
N ASP A 76 14.02 25.10 -14.93
CA ASP A 76 14.53 23.74 -14.64
C ASP A 76 15.30 23.58 -13.32
N VAL A 77 15.27 24.60 -12.45
CA VAL A 77 15.87 24.57 -11.12
C VAL A 77 14.78 24.44 -10.06
N TRP A 78 14.93 23.45 -9.19
CA TRP A 78 14.05 23.31 -8.03
C TRP A 78 14.38 24.40 -7.00
N LEU A 79 13.42 25.31 -6.78
CA LEU A 79 13.56 26.41 -5.83
C LEU A 79 13.87 25.92 -4.41
N TYR A 80 14.81 26.59 -3.73
CA TYR A 80 15.26 26.21 -2.39
C TYR A 80 14.11 26.20 -1.37
N ASP A 81 13.27 27.22 -1.37
CA ASP A 81 12.12 27.34 -0.46
C ASP A 81 11.10 26.21 -0.69
N SER A 82 10.85 25.87 -1.96
CA SER A 82 10.01 24.73 -2.32
C SER A 82 10.58 23.42 -1.77
N LYS A 83 11.88 23.18 -1.95
CA LYS A 83 12.56 21.97 -1.47
C LYS A 83 12.46 21.82 0.05
N LYS A 84 12.60 22.92 0.80
CA LYS A 84 12.47 22.92 2.26
C LYS A 84 11.06 22.54 2.71
N ILE A 85 10.04 23.12 2.08
CA ILE A 85 8.63 22.84 2.39
C ILE A 85 8.27 21.38 2.04
N VAL A 86 8.64 20.92 0.86
CA VAL A 86 8.40 19.53 0.42
C VAL A 86 9.08 18.53 1.36
N LYS A 87 10.34 18.79 1.77
CA LYS A 87 11.04 17.95 2.75
C LYS A 87 10.27 17.87 4.07
N SER A 88 9.72 18.99 4.54
CA SER A 88 8.94 19.02 5.79
C SER A 88 7.68 18.17 5.70
N TYR A 89 6.94 18.21 4.58
CA TYR A 89 5.76 17.35 4.38
C TYR A 89 6.12 15.86 4.31
N ILE A 90 7.23 15.52 3.65
CA ILE A 90 7.70 14.13 3.58
C ILE A 90 8.11 13.62 4.97
N GLN A 91 8.81 14.45 5.76
CA GLN A 91 9.17 14.11 7.14
C GLN A 91 7.94 13.92 8.02
N PHE A 92 6.96 14.82 7.91
CA PHE A 92 5.69 14.67 8.61
C PHE A 92 4.99 13.34 8.24
N GLY A 93 4.91 13.03 6.94
CA GLY A 93 4.39 11.75 6.46
C GLY A 93 5.14 10.57 7.06
N LEU A 94 6.48 10.57 7.02
CA LEU A 94 7.28 9.50 7.62
C LEU A 94 6.96 9.29 9.11
N TYR A 95 6.93 10.36 9.92
CA TYR A 95 6.61 10.23 11.34
C TYR A 95 5.19 9.72 11.58
N TRP A 96 4.22 10.21 10.80
CA TRP A 96 2.84 9.75 10.90
C TRP A 96 2.72 8.25 10.59
N PHE A 97 3.23 7.82 9.44
CA PHE A 97 3.08 6.43 8.99
C PHE A 97 3.95 5.46 9.79
N ILE A 98 5.07 5.90 10.39
CA ILE A 98 5.77 5.12 11.43
C ILE A 98 4.88 4.97 12.67
N GLY A 99 4.21 6.05 13.11
CA GLY A 99 3.25 5.98 14.20
C GLY A 99 2.13 4.97 13.94
N VAL A 100 1.54 5.00 12.74
CA VAL A 100 0.52 4.01 12.33
C VAL A 100 1.09 2.59 12.27
N SER A 101 2.32 2.42 11.78
CA SER A 101 3.01 1.12 11.80
C SER A 101 3.16 0.56 13.21
N CYS A 102 3.55 1.40 14.18
CA CYS A 102 3.60 1.01 15.59
C CYS A 102 2.21 0.60 16.12
N ILE A 103 1.15 1.32 15.75
CA ILE A 103 -0.23 0.95 16.13
C ILE A 103 -0.60 -0.42 15.55
N ILE A 104 -0.26 -0.70 14.29
CA ILE A 104 -0.50 -2.01 13.68
C ILE A 104 0.23 -3.12 14.45
N ILE A 105 1.50 -2.92 14.81
CA ILE A 105 2.26 -3.94 15.55
C ILE A 105 1.76 -4.13 16.98
N PHE A 106 1.56 -3.05 17.72
CA PHE A 106 1.31 -3.11 19.17
C PHE A 106 -0.17 -3.15 19.56
N VAL A 107 -1.08 -2.74 18.68
CA VAL A 107 -2.52 -2.80 18.92
C VAL A 107 -3.13 -3.92 18.10
N VAL A 108 -2.97 -3.87 16.78
CA VAL A 108 -3.60 -4.87 15.90
C VAL A 108 -3.00 -6.26 16.11
N GLY A 109 -1.67 -6.37 16.20
CA GLY A 109 -0.98 -7.63 16.45
C GLY A 109 -1.55 -8.42 17.63
N PRO A 110 -1.55 -7.87 18.87
CA PRO A 110 -2.13 -8.52 20.03
C PRO A 110 -3.64 -8.73 19.92
N LEU A 111 -4.38 -7.82 19.29
CA LEU A 111 -5.83 -7.92 19.16
C LEU A 111 -6.26 -9.19 18.41
N GLY A 112 -5.54 -9.58 17.36
CA GLY A 112 -5.82 -10.86 16.70
C GLY A 112 -5.46 -12.08 17.54
N LEU A 113 -4.43 -11.99 18.40
CA LEU A 113 -4.11 -13.08 19.33
C LEU A 113 -5.21 -13.30 20.37
N ILE A 114 -5.82 -12.20 20.84
CA ILE A 114 -6.96 -12.25 21.77
C ILE A 114 -8.21 -12.75 21.05
N TYR A 115 -8.49 -12.23 19.84
CA TYR A 115 -9.68 -12.57 19.07
C TYR A 115 -9.76 -14.07 18.73
N TYR A 116 -8.62 -14.69 18.42
CA TYR A 116 -8.52 -16.12 18.12
C TYR A 116 -8.05 -16.96 19.31
N GLY A 117 -8.03 -16.40 20.52
CA GLY A 117 -7.52 -17.07 21.73
C GLY A 117 -8.29 -18.35 22.08
N ASP A 118 -9.60 -18.37 21.82
CA ASP A 118 -10.50 -19.49 22.15
C ASP A 118 -10.63 -20.51 21.00
N TYR A 119 -9.77 -20.44 19.98
CA TYR A 119 -9.82 -21.34 18.84
C TYR A 119 -9.22 -22.72 19.19
N GLU A 120 -10.05 -23.76 19.22
CA GLU A 120 -9.64 -25.15 19.56
C GLU A 120 -9.31 -26.03 18.34
N GLY A 121 -9.20 -25.46 17.13
CA GLY A 121 -8.94 -26.24 15.91
C GLY A 121 -7.45 -26.56 15.67
N SER A 122 -7.17 -27.38 14.65
CA SER A 122 -5.81 -27.82 14.29
C SER A 122 -5.04 -26.85 13.39
N ILE A 123 -5.69 -25.76 12.96
CA ILE A 123 -5.12 -24.77 12.03
C ILE A 123 -4.12 -23.87 12.75
N LYS A 124 -2.90 -23.80 12.20
CA LYS A 124 -1.82 -22.93 12.69
C LYS A 124 -1.94 -21.51 12.13
N TRP A 125 -2.88 -20.71 12.65
CA TRP A 125 -3.17 -19.36 12.16
C TRP A 125 -2.17 -18.29 12.64
N GLN A 126 -1.49 -18.51 13.77
CA GLN A 126 -0.64 -17.51 14.45
C GLN A 126 0.49 -16.98 13.56
N GLY A 127 1.15 -17.88 12.83
CA GLY A 127 2.24 -17.51 11.92
C GLY A 127 1.74 -16.66 10.74
N ALA A 128 0.60 -17.03 10.17
CA ALA A 128 -0.03 -16.27 9.10
C ALA A 128 -0.45 -14.88 9.58
N TRP A 129 -1.05 -14.79 10.78
CA TRP A 129 -1.43 -13.52 11.39
C TRP A 129 -0.25 -12.57 11.61
N LEU A 130 0.81 -13.06 12.28
CA LEU A 130 2.01 -12.26 12.52
C LEU A 130 2.70 -11.85 11.21
N GLY A 131 2.69 -12.74 10.20
CA GLY A 131 3.16 -12.44 8.86
C GLY A 131 2.38 -11.29 8.22
N THR A 132 1.05 -11.36 8.24
CA THR A 132 0.17 -10.31 7.72
C THR A 132 0.39 -8.98 8.42
N VAL A 133 0.40 -8.97 9.76
CA VAL A 133 0.65 -7.76 10.57
C VAL A 133 2.03 -7.17 10.24
N GLY A 134 3.07 -8.00 10.12
CA GLY A 134 4.41 -7.56 9.76
C GLY A 134 4.49 -6.95 8.36
N VAL A 135 3.88 -7.60 7.37
CA VAL A 135 3.83 -7.08 5.99
C VAL A 135 3.07 -5.76 5.92
N LEU A 136 1.99 -5.62 6.67
CA LEU A 136 1.18 -4.41 6.74
C LEU A 136 1.94 -3.25 7.38
N ALA A 137 2.57 -3.50 8.52
CA ALA A 137 3.41 -2.55 9.23
C ALA A 137 4.63 -2.10 8.40
N PHE A 138 5.23 -2.99 7.62
CA PHE A 138 6.31 -2.62 6.70
C PHE A 138 5.79 -1.84 5.49
N SER A 139 4.65 -2.26 4.93
CA SER A 139 4.06 -1.64 3.76
C SER A 139 3.72 -0.18 3.99
N ILE A 140 3.16 0.15 5.16
CA ILE A 140 2.71 1.51 5.47
C ILE A 140 3.88 2.50 5.61
N ILE A 141 5.06 2.02 6.03
CA ILE A 141 6.29 2.84 6.11
C ILE A 141 6.75 3.30 4.72
N LEU A 142 6.41 2.56 3.66
CA LEU A 142 6.77 2.89 2.28
C LEU A 142 5.81 3.91 1.63
N VAL A 143 4.64 4.15 2.22
CA VAL A 143 3.60 5.05 1.68
C VAL A 143 4.10 6.50 1.50
N PRO A 144 4.79 7.14 2.46
CA PRO A 144 5.37 8.48 2.27
C PRO A 144 6.29 8.60 1.05
N ILE A 145 7.06 7.55 0.76
CA ILE A 145 7.99 7.52 -0.38
C ILE A 145 7.20 7.48 -1.68
N GLN A 146 6.14 6.66 -1.74
CA GLN A 146 5.24 6.59 -2.89
C GLN A 146 4.58 7.93 -3.14
N ILE A 147 4.02 8.56 -2.10
CA ILE A 147 3.42 9.89 -2.18
C ILE A 147 4.43 10.92 -2.71
N ALA A 148 5.67 10.92 -2.21
CA ALA A 148 6.71 11.86 -2.64
C ALA A 148 7.06 11.71 -4.13
N ILE A 149 7.17 10.47 -4.62
CA ILE A 149 7.45 10.17 -6.03
C ILE A 149 6.25 10.60 -6.90
N GLU A 150 5.03 10.30 -6.46
CA GLU A 150 3.82 10.66 -7.20
C GLU A 150 3.58 12.17 -7.24
N ALA A 151 3.87 12.87 -6.15
CA ALA A 151 3.58 14.29 -6.01
C ALA A 151 4.53 15.20 -6.80
N THR A 152 5.78 14.75 -7.04
CA THR A 152 6.80 15.50 -7.81
C THR A 152 6.64 15.32 -9.34
N GLN A 153 5.60 14.62 -9.79
CA GLN A 153 5.24 14.43 -11.20
C GLN A 153 6.36 13.82 -12.07
N ASN A 154 7.31 13.08 -11.49
CA ASN A 154 8.26 12.29 -12.28
C ASN A 154 7.55 11.04 -12.85
N GLN A 155 6.74 11.26 -13.88
CA GLN A 155 5.85 10.28 -14.50
C GLN A 155 6.61 9.00 -14.86
N ILE A 156 7.83 9.09 -15.39
CA ILE A 156 8.62 7.93 -15.82
C ILE A 156 9.02 7.03 -14.63
N ALA A 157 9.37 7.62 -13.48
CA ALA A 157 9.67 6.85 -12.28
C ALA A 157 8.41 6.20 -11.68
N ILE A 158 7.27 6.91 -11.71
CA ILE A 158 5.97 6.42 -11.23
C ILE A 158 5.53 5.17 -11.99
N TYR A 159 5.62 5.16 -13.33
CA TYR A 159 5.20 3.99 -14.12
C TYR A 159 6.05 2.74 -13.85
N ARG A 160 7.37 2.90 -13.64
CA ARG A 160 8.25 1.78 -13.27
C ARG A 160 7.88 1.23 -11.89
N CYS A 161 7.58 2.10 -10.93
CA CYS A 161 7.13 1.70 -9.60
C CYS A 161 5.72 1.08 -9.60
N GLN A 162 4.81 1.55 -10.47
CA GLN A 162 3.46 1.00 -10.60
C GLN A 162 3.44 -0.43 -11.13
N VAL A 163 4.35 -0.81 -12.03
CA VAL A 163 4.48 -2.21 -12.48
C VAL A 163 4.89 -3.12 -11.30
N ILE A 164 5.79 -2.64 -10.45
CA ILE A 164 6.20 -3.36 -9.23
C ILE A 164 5.07 -3.39 -8.20
N TYR A 165 4.29 -2.31 -8.08
CA TYR A 165 3.17 -2.21 -7.16
C TYR A 165 1.97 -3.06 -7.60
N SER A 166 1.68 -3.16 -8.91
CA SER A 166 0.63 -4.05 -9.43
C SER A 166 0.95 -5.51 -9.16
N LEU A 167 2.23 -5.89 -9.23
CA LEU A 167 2.69 -7.22 -8.83
C LEU A 167 2.49 -7.48 -7.33
N LYS A 168 2.77 -6.47 -6.50
CA LYS A 168 2.51 -6.55 -5.05
C LYS A 168 1.02 -6.72 -4.76
N ASN A 169 0.15 -5.97 -5.44
CA ASN A 169 -1.29 -6.05 -5.24
C ASN A 169 -1.89 -7.37 -5.74
N SER A 170 -1.32 -7.97 -6.80
CA SER A 170 -1.69 -9.32 -7.25
C SER A 170 -1.19 -10.44 -6.34
N LEU A 171 -0.19 -10.19 -5.48
CA LEU A 171 0.31 -11.16 -4.50
C LEU A 171 -0.43 -11.08 -3.16
N ILE A 172 -1.09 -9.95 -2.90
CA ILE A 172 -1.88 -9.69 -1.68
C ILE A 172 -3.34 -10.15 -1.83
N LEU A 173 -3.88 -10.11 -3.05
CA LEU A 173 -5.15 -10.75 -3.43
C LEU A 173 -4.96 -12.25 -3.56
#